data_AF-A0A6N9BYM4-F1
#
_entry.id   AF-A0A6N9BYM4-F1
#
_cell.length_a   1.000
_cell.length_b   1.000
_cell.length_c   1.000
_cell.angle_alpha   90.00
_cell.angle_beta   90.00
_cell.angle_gamma   90.00
#
_symmetry.space_group_name_H-M   'P 1'
#
loop_
_entity.id
_entity.type
_entity.pdbx_description
1 polymer ?
#
loop_
_entity_poly.entity_id
_entity_poly.type
_entity_poly.pdbx_seq_one_letter_code
_entity_poly.pdbx_strand_id
1 'polypeptide(L)' 'MELAEQLTRFPQRCMLSDRRSAITQWSRGMDEALSQEALLGREVIKSGETVAGAARFNSGAGRHGDFSDI' A
#
# COMPACT_ATOMS: atom_id res chain seq x y z
N MET A 1 -4.56 -14.02 -16.34
CA MET A 1 -3.22 -13.66 -15.83
C MET A 1 -3.03 -12.14 -15.75
N GLU A 2 -3.59 -11.39 -16.70
CA GLU A 2 -3.56 -9.92 -16.76
C GLU A 2 -3.71 -9.19 -15.39
N LEU A 3 -4.73 -9.50 -14.60
CA LEU A 3 -4.92 -8.82 -13.30
C LEU A 3 -3.76 -9.10 -12.32
N ALA A 4 -3.24 -10.32 -12.29
CA ALA A 4 -2.13 -10.67 -11.41
C ALA A 4 -0.87 -9.90 -11.81
N GLU A 5 -0.62 -9.77 -13.12
CA GLU A 5 0.50 -9.00 -13.68
C GLU A 5 0.35 -7.50 -13.39
N GLN A 6 -0.87 -6.96 -13.42
CA GLN A 6 -1.10 -5.57 -13.03
C GLN A 6 -0.80 -5.33 -11.54
N LEU A 7 -1.17 -6.27 -10.67
CA LEU A 7 -0.92 -6.17 -9.23
C LEU A 7 0.56 -6.17 -8.87
N THR A 8 1.43 -6.82 -9.64
CA THR A 8 2.88 -6.86 -9.36
C THR A 8 3.57 -5.51 -9.58
N ARG A 9 2.95 -4.60 -10.32
CA ARG A 9 3.50 -3.27 -10.64
C ARG A 9 3.33 -2.26 -9.50
N PHE A 10 2.41 -2.51 -8.58
CA PHE A 10 2.19 -1.61 -7.44
C PHE A 10 3.27 -1.78 -6.35
N PRO A 11 3.43 -0.79 -5.45
CA PRO A 11 4.29 -0.92 -4.28
C PRO A 11 3.89 -2.15 -3.44
N GLN A 12 4.72 -3.18 -3.50
CA GLN A 12 4.36 -4.50 -2.99
C GLN A 12 4.23 -4.50 -1.46
N ARG A 13 5.06 -3.77 -0.72
CA ARG A 13 4.97 -3.78 0.74
C ARG A 13 3.68 -3.09 1.20
N CYS A 14 3.33 -1.94 0.61
CA CYS A 14 2.06 -1.27 0.87
C CYS A 14 0.86 -2.18 0.56
N MET A 15 0.76 -2.69 -0.67
CA MET A 15 -0.37 -3.51 -1.10
C MET A 15 -0.53 -4.78 -0.24
N LEU A 16 0.57 -5.48 0.06
CA LEU A 16 0.53 -6.68 0.88
C LEU A 16 0.24 -6.38 2.37
N SER A 17 0.70 -5.23 2.86
CA SER A 17 0.38 -4.72 4.20
C SER A 17 -1.13 -4.46 4.33
N ASP A 18 -1.72 -3.75 3.38
CA ASP A 18 -3.15 -3.42 3.37
C ASP A 18 -3.99 -4.70 3.25
N ARG A 19 -3.59 -5.63 2.36
CA ARG A 19 -4.21 -6.95 2.25
C ARG A 19 -4.17 -7.71 3.58
N ARG A 20 -3.03 -7.68 4.29
CA ARG A 20 -2.90 -8.34 5.60
C ARG A 20 -3.81 -7.68 6.63
N SER A 21 -3.86 -6.35 6.67
CA SER A 21 -4.76 -5.59 7.56
C SER A 21 -6.22 -6.00 7.33
N ALA A 22 -6.68 -5.95 6.08
CA ALA A 22 -8.05 -6.27 5.69
C ALA A 22 -8.48 -7.72 6.01
N ILE A 23 -7.56 -8.68 5.90
CA ILE A 23 -7.83 -10.09 6.24
C ILE A 23 -7.86 -10.32 7.75
N THR A 24 -6.96 -9.68 8.49
CA THR A 24 -6.75 -9.99 9.92
C THR A 24 -7.63 -9.19 10.87
N GLN A 25 -8.24 -8.09 10.42
CA GLN A 25 -9.10 -7.24 11.26
C GLN A 25 -10.39 -7.93 11.71
N TRP A 26 -10.91 -8.91 10.95
CA TRP A 26 -12.23 -9.53 11.23
C TRP A 26 -12.36 -10.19 12.60
N SER A 27 -11.25 -10.58 13.21
CA SER A 27 -11.22 -11.23 14.53
C SER A 27 -10.87 -10.26 15.66
N ARG A 28 -10.84 -8.95 15.40
CA ARG A 28 -10.36 -7.92 16.32
C ARG A 28 -11.43 -6.89 16.62
N GLY A 29 -11.35 -6.28 17.80
CA GLY A 29 -12.09 -5.05 18.08
C GLY A 29 -11.52 -3.89 17.27
N MET A 30 -12.31 -2.83 17.06
CA MET A 30 -11.92 -1.66 16.26
C MET A 30 -10.56 -1.08 16.68
N ASP A 31 -10.36 -0.83 17.98
CA ASP A 31 -9.13 -0.22 18.48
C ASP A 31 -7.89 -1.08 18.23
N GLU A 32 -8.04 -2.40 18.35
CA GLU A 32 -6.97 -3.37 18.08
C GLU A 32 -6.69 -3.47 16.58
N ALA A 33 -7.73 -3.46 15.74
CA ALA A 33 -7.59 -3.46 14.29
C ALA A 33 -6.85 -2.21 13.80
N LEU A 34 -7.24 -1.02 14.27
CA LEU A 34 -6.58 0.25 13.94
C LEU A 34 -5.13 0.29 14.46
N SER A 35 -4.89 -0.23 15.66
CA SER A 35 -3.53 -0.33 16.20
C SER A 35 -2.64 -1.23 15.34
N GLN A 36 -3.18 -2.36 14.85
CA GLN A 36 -2.46 -3.26 13.96
C GLN A 36 -2.22 -2.61 12.59
N GLU A 37 -3.22 -1.95 12.01
CA GLU A 37 -3.09 -1.21 10.76
C GLU A 37 -1.96 -0.17 10.86
N ALA A 38 -1.93 0.61 11.93
CA ALA A 38 -0.89 1.61 12.16
C ALA A 38 0.51 1.00 12.26
N LEU A 39 0.65 -0.16 12.91
CA LEU A 39 1.93 -0.87 12.99
C LEU A 39 2.40 -1.34 11.61
N LEU A 40 1.49 -1.90 10.80
CA LEU A 40 1.79 -2.35 9.44
C LEU A 40 2.17 -1.15 8.54
N GLY A 41 1.41 -0.06 8.61
CA GLY A 41 1.69 1.18 7.87
C GLY A 41 3.04 1.80 8.23
N ARG A 42 3.45 1.74 9.51
CA ARG A 42 4.80 2.21 9.93
C ARG A 42 5.93 1.41 9.27
N GLU A 43 5.76 0.11 9.06
CA GLU A 43 6.76 -0.69 8.36
C GLU A 43 6.84 -0.31 6.87
N VAL A 44 5.71 0.00 6.23
CA VAL A 44 5.69 0.53 4.86
C VAL A 44 6.43 1.87 4.76
N ILE A 45 6.22 2.78 5.71
CA ILE A 45 6.92 4.07 5.77
C ILE A 45 8.44 3.87 5.92
N LYS A 46 8.86 3.04 6.89
CA LYS A 46 10.28 2.72 7.12
C LYS A 46 10.95 2.11 5.89
N SER A 47 10.17 1.41 5.07
CA SER A 47 10.65 0.74 3.87
C SER A 47 11.09 1.70 2.76
N GLY A 48 10.70 2.98 2.83
CA GLY A 48 10.98 4.01 1.83
C GLY A 48 9.96 4.07 0.68
N GLU A 49 9.09 3.07 0.52
CA GLU A 49 8.05 3.05 -0.53
C GLU A 49 7.16 4.29 -0.48
N THR A 50 6.78 4.74 0.72
CA THR A 50 5.93 5.94 0.91
C THR A 50 6.60 7.20 0.35
N VAL A 51 7.89 7.39 0.63
CA VAL A 51 8.64 8.57 0.16
C VAL A 51 8.83 8.52 -1.35
N ALA A 52 9.20 7.37 -1.90
CA ALA A 52 9.35 7.18 -3.35
C ALA A 52 8.03 7.43 -4.10
N GLY A 53 6.92 6.87 -3.59
CA GLY A 53 5.58 7.09 -4.14
C GLY A 53 5.17 8.56 -4.08
N ALA A 54 5.37 9.22 -2.94
CA ALA A 54 5.07 10.64 -2.79
C ALA A 54 5.89 11.52 -3.74
N ALA A 55 7.18 11.21 -3.94
CA ALA A 55 8.03 11.93 -4.89
C ALA A 55 7.54 11.78 -6.34
N ARG A 56 7.18 10.57 -6.76
CA ARG A 56 6.60 10.29 -8.10
C ARG A 56 5.27 11.01 -8.29
N PHE A 57 4.41 11.00 -7.29
CA PHE A 57 3.13 11.71 -7.33
C PHE A 57 3.31 13.22 -7.45
N ASN A 58 4.28 13.78 -6.70
CA ASN A 58 4.63 15.19 -6.78
C ASN A 58 5.19 15.56 -8.18
N SER A 59 5.95 14.67 -8.82
CA SER A 59 6.45 14.85 -10.19
C SER A 59 5.40 14.60 -11.28
N GLY A 60 4.18 14.21 -10.92
CA GLY A 60 3.04 14.09 -11.84
C GLY A 60 2.69 12.67 -12.26
N ALA A 61 3.48 11.65 -11.92
CA ALA A 61 3.17 10.25 -12.21
C ALA A 61 1.98 9.79 -11.36
N GLY A 62 1.05 9.01 -11.93
CA GLY A 62 -0.18 8.57 -11.25
C GLY A 62 -1.31 9.59 -11.24
N ARG A 63 -1.11 10.82 -11.73
CA ARG A 63 -2.19 11.81 -11.85
C ARG A 63 -3.17 11.39 -12.96
N HIS A 64 -4.45 11.69 -12.77
CA HIS A 64 -5.52 11.34 -13.71
C HIS A 64 -5.70 9.83 -13.94
N GLY A 65 -5.13 8.98 -13.08
CA GLY A 65 -5.23 7.53 -13.20
C GLY A 65 -4.30 6.92 -14.26
N ASP A 66 -3.27 7.65 -14.70
CA ASP A 66 -2.24 7.08 -15.56
C ASP A 66 -1.16 6.38 -14.71
N PHE A 67 -1.11 5.05 -14.84
CA PHE A 67 -0.17 4.19 -14.13
C PHE A 67 0.87 3.58 -15.08
N SER A 68 1.02 4.07 -16.31
CA SER A 68 1.95 3.51 -17.31
C SER A 68 3.42 3.54 -16.84
N ASP A 69 3.81 4.58 -16.12
CA ASP A 69 5.18 4.80 -15.59
C ASP A 69 5.36 4.41 -14.11
N ILE A 70 4.50 3.53 -13.57
CA ILE A 70 4.60 3.01 -12.18
C ILE A 70 5.20 1.61 -12.14
#